data_AF-A0A8J7H1Q8-F1
#
_entry.id   AF-A0A8J7H1Q8-F1
#
_cell.length_a   1.000
_cell.length_b   1.000
_cell.length_c   1.000
_cell.angle_alpha   90.00
_cell.angle_beta   90.00
_cell.angle_gamma   90.00
#
_symmetry.space_group_name_H-M   'P 1'
#
loop_
_entity.id
_entity.type
_entity.pdbx_description
1 polymer ?
#
loop_
_entity_poly.entity_id
_entity_poly.type
_entity_poly.pdbx_seq_one_letter_code
_entity_poly.pdbx_strand_id
1 'polypeptide(L)'
;MTPHTATVLGTLDTSAEEGLARINCYQLHDDGADDGDGLYCYWMTPGDTYGVVHDGGTWTVAGGVWTEVGHTYRLVDDGGPMESLPTRLGPLPLDPGRGYQLQVDEAGDWLVWRLG
;
A
#
# COMPACT_ATOMS: atom_id res chain seq x y z
N MET A 1 -9.51 -25.49 8.83
CA MET A 1 -8.86 -24.23 8.45
C MET A 1 -7.42 -24.53 8.11
N THR A 2 -7.06 -24.51 6.84
CA THR A 2 -5.66 -24.53 6.41
C THR A 2 -5.04 -23.19 6.82
N PRO A 3 -3.87 -23.15 7.49
CA PRO A 3 -3.22 -21.89 7.79
C PRO A 3 -2.85 -21.21 6.46
N HIS A 4 -3.46 -20.06 6.16
CA HIS A 4 -3.03 -19.21 5.06
C HIS A 4 -1.61 -18.76 5.37
N THR A 5 -0.64 -19.28 4.62
CA THR A 5 0.78 -19.00 4.86
C THR A 5 1.10 -17.65 4.23
N ALA A 6 1.41 -16.65 5.05
CA ALA A 6 1.91 -15.37 4.55
C ALA A 6 3.37 -15.53 4.14
N THR A 7 3.75 -14.97 2.98
CA THR A 7 5.14 -15.03 2.46
C THR A 7 5.67 -13.62 2.25
N VAL A 8 6.83 -13.30 2.82
CA VAL A 8 7.52 -12.03 2.54
C VAL A 8 8.00 -12.03 1.09
N LEU A 9 7.66 -10.99 0.34
CA LEU A 9 8.09 -10.80 -1.05
C LEU A 9 9.24 -9.81 -1.17
N GLY A 10 9.37 -8.87 -0.24
CA GLY A 10 10.47 -7.90 -0.22
C GLY A 10 10.23 -6.74 0.73
N THR A 11 11.18 -5.81 0.75
CA THR A 11 11.14 -4.58 1.52
C THR A 11 10.80 -3.41 0.61
N LEU A 12 9.73 -2.68 0.91
CA LEU A 12 9.32 -1.49 0.18
C LEU A 12 10.43 -0.44 0.12
N ASP A 13 10.49 0.27 -0.99
CA ASP A 13 11.26 1.49 -1.09
C ASP A 13 10.44 2.66 -0.52
N THR A 14 10.85 3.14 0.66
CA THR A 14 10.12 4.15 1.41
C THR A 14 10.99 5.32 1.80
N SER A 15 10.43 6.53 1.77
CA SER A 15 10.98 7.70 2.48
C SER A 15 10.37 7.78 3.88
N ALA A 16 11.14 8.28 4.85
CA ALA A 16 10.69 8.46 6.23
C ALA A 16 10.73 9.94 6.66
N GLU A 17 9.70 10.37 7.37
CA GLU A 17 9.57 11.73 7.94
C GLU A 17 8.78 11.65 9.25
N GLU A 18 9.29 12.29 10.31
CA GLU A 18 8.63 12.34 11.64
C GLU A 18 8.17 10.98 12.21
N GLY A 19 8.90 9.91 11.89
CA GLY A 19 8.57 8.55 12.33
C GLY A 19 7.48 7.85 11.51
N LEU A 20 7.02 8.48 10.43
CA LEU A 20 6.12 7.90 9.45
C LEU A 20 6.88 7.51 8.17
N ALA A 21 6.27 6.69 7.32
CA ALA A 21 6.85 6.27 6.05
C ALA A 21 5.90 6.45 4.88
N ARG A 22 6.41 6.77 3.70
CA ARG A 22 5.63 6.77 2.45
C ARG A 22 6.32 5.88 1.43
N ILE A 23 5.56 5.19 0.59
CA ILE A 23 6.15 4.43 -0.52
C ILE A 23 6.58 5.44 -1.58
N ASN A 24 7.85 5.36 -2.00
CA ASN A 24 8.39 6.27 -3.00
C ASN A 24 7.64 6.12 -4.33
N CYS A 25 7.63 7.19 -5.14
CA CYS A 25 6.97 7.24 -6.45
C CYS A 25 5.43 7.15 -6.44
N TYR A 26 4.79 6.91 -5.29
CA TYR A 26 3.33 6.85 -5.20
C TYR A 26 2.72 8.06 -4.52
N GLN A 27 1.51 8.41 -4.97
CA GLN A 27 0.55 9.26 -4.27
C GLN A 27 -0.66 8.43 -3.84
N LEU A 28 -1.43 8.94 -2.89
CA LEU A 28 -2.71 8.34 -2.51
C LEU A 28 -3.82 9.11 -3.21
N HIS A 29 -4.63 8.40 -3.99
CA HIS A 29 -5.88 8.92 -4.54
C HIS A 29 -7.04 8.49 -3.64
N ASP A 30 -7.80 9.45 -3.14
CA ASP A 30 -9.06 9.23 -2.43
C ASP A 30 -10.24 9.55 -3.35
N ASP A 31 -10.94 8.51 -3.80
CA ASP A 31 -12.10 8.66 -4.69
C ASP A 31 -13.31 9.32 -4.02
N GLY A 32 -13.33 9.38 -2.69
CA GLY A 32 -14.39 9.99 -1.90
C GLY A 32 -14.13 11.46 -1.58
N ALA A 33 -13.01 12.03 -2.03
CA ALA A 33 -12.67 13.41 -1.72
C ALA A 33 -13.73 14.40 -2.24
N ASP A 34 -14.28 15.21 -1.32
CA ASP A 34 -15.30 16.22 -1.64
C ASP A 34 -14.73 17.40 -2.47
N ASP A 35 -13.42 17.67 -2.37
CA ASP A 35 -12.74 18.80 -3.01
C ASP A 35 -11.38 18.39 -3.60
N GLY A 36 -11.06 18.89 -4.80
CA GLY A 36 -9.76 18.71 -5.46
C GLY A 36 -9.72 17.54 -6.45
N ASP A 37 -8.51 17.07 -6.76
CA ASP A 37 -8.26 15.89 -7.61
C ASP A 37 -8.12 14.59 -6.80
N GLY A 38 -8.38 14.64 -5.49
CA GLY A 38 -8.26 13.50 -4.58
C GLY A 38 -6.83 13.02 -4.36
N LEU A 39 -5.79 13.72 -4.86
CA LEU A 39 -4.40 13.30 -4.75
C LEU A 39 -3.72 13.91 -3.53
N TYR A 40 -3.17 13.05 -2.67
CA TYR A 40 -2.52 13.46 -1.43
C TYR A 40 -1.16 12.80 -1.24
N CYS A 41 -0.24 13.55 -0.63
CA CYS A 41 0.87 12.94 0.10
C CYS A 41 0.29 12.16 1.27
N TYR A 42 0.65 10.88 1.37
CA TYR A 42 0.19 10.01 2.44
C TYR A 42 1.37 9.52 3.27
N TRP A 43 1.03 9.05 4.47
CA TRP A 43 2.00 8.54 5.42
C TRP A 43 1.43 7.28 6.10
N MET A 44 2.25 6.25 6.15
CA MET A 44 2.02 4.99 6.85
C MET A 44 2.62 5.07 8.25
N THR A 45 1.88 4.59 9.24
CA THR A 45 2.27 4.62 10.66
C THR A 45 2.89 3.29 11.05
N PRO A 46 4.10 3.27 11.64
CA PRO A 46 4.64 2.05 12.24
C PRO A 46 3.68 1.45 13.28
N GLY A 47 3.46 0.14 13.21
CA GLY A 47 2.50 -0.58 14.05
C GLY A 47 1.14 -0.81 13.38
N ASP A 48 0.77 0.00 12.38
CA ASP A 48 -0.39 -0.26 11.55
C ASP A 48 -0.10 -1.34 10.51
N THR A 49 -1.17 -1.94 10.00
CA THR A 49 -1.15 -2.91 8.91
C THR A 49 -2.04 -2.40 7.79
N TYR A 50 -1.50 -2.44 6.57
CA TYR A 50 -2.21 -1.98 5.38
C TYR A 50 -2.43 -3.16 4.44
N GLY A 51 -3.67 -3.36 4.00
CA GLY A 51 -4.03 -4.34 2.98
C GLY A 51 -4.01 -3.70 1.61
N VAL A 52 -3.44 -4.39 0.62
CA VAL A 52 -3.43 -4.00 -0.79
C VAL A 52 -4.13 -5.09 -1.59
N VAL A 53 -5.21 -4.72 -2.28
CA VAL A 53 -6.05 -5.67 -3.04
C VAL A 53 -6.50 -5.07 -4.36
N HIS A 54 -6.57 -5.90 -5.39
CA HIS A 54 -7.06 -5.49 -6.70
C HIS A 54 -8.59 -5.57 -6.74
N ASP A 55 -9.26 -4.48 -7.12
CA ASP A 55 -10.74 -4.39 -7.14
C ASP A 55 -11.37 -4.82 -8.49
N GLY A 56 -10.53 -5.12 -9.48
CA GLY A 56 -10.94 -5.48 -10.83
C GLY A 56 -10.59 -4.43 -11.88
N GLY A 57 -10.29 -3.19 -11.45
CA GLY A 57 -9.73 -2.15 -12.30
C GLY A 57 -8.33 -1.70 -11.87
N THR A 58 -8.11 -1.58 -10.56
CA THR A 58 -6.87 -1.05 -9.99
C THR A 58 -6.57 -1.64 -8.62
N TRP A 59 -5.46 -1.21 -8.01
CA TRP A 59 -5.07 -1.56 -6.66
C TRP A 59 -5.62 -0.56 -5.65
N THR A 60 -6.41 -1.09 -4.72
CA THR A 60 -6.89 -0.36 -3.55
C THR A 60 -6.00 -0.66 -2.35
N VAL A 61 -5.90 0.30 -1.44
CA VAL A 61 -5.21 0.17 -0.17
C VAL A 61 -6.16 0.52 0.97
N ALA A 62 -6.10 -0.24 2.06
CA ALA A 62 -6.94 -0.01 3.23
C ALA A 62 -6.17 -0.33 4.52
N GLY A 63 -6.55 0.30 5.62
CA GLY A 63 -5.94 0.07 6.94
C GLY A 63 -5.29 1.31 7.53
N GLY A 64 -4.82 1.17 8.76
CA GLY A 64 -4.34 2.30 9.57
C GLY A 64 -5.37 3.44 9.61
N VAL A 65 -4.94 4.65 9.24
CA VAL A 65 -5.76 5.86 9.23
C VAL A 65 -6.68 5.99 7.99
N TRP A 66 -6.54 5.12 6.98
CA TRP A 66 -7.32 5.18 5.74
C TRP A 66 -8.58 4.31 5.83
N THR A 67 -9.58 4.81 6.56
CA THR A 67 -10.76 4.02 6.94
C THR A 67 -12.09 4.79 6.84
N GLU A 68 -12.12 5.94 6.16
CA GLU A 68 -13.33 6.73 6.04
C GLU A 68 -14.43 5.99 5.27
N VAL A 69 -15.66 6.06 5.78
CA VAL A 69 -16.79 5.30 5.23
C VAL A 69 -17.24 5.90 3.91
N GLY A 70 -17.27 5.09 2.86
CA GLY A 70 -17.65 5.52 1.52
C GLY A 70 -16.46 5.94 0.66
N HIS A 71 -15.26 5.98 1.25
CA HIS A 71 -14.03 6.34 0.55
C HIS A 71 -13.33 5.08 0.04
N THR A 72 -12.65 5.22 -1.09
CA THR A 72 -11.77 4.18 -1.63
C THR A 72 -10.43 4.82 -1.90
N TYR A 73 -9.39 4.25 -1.27
CA TYR A 73 -8.04 4.76 -1.37
C TYR A 73 -7.22 3.90 -2.33
N ARG A 74 -6.46 4.55 -3.20
CA ARG A 74 -5.66 3.89 -4.24
C ARG A 74 -4.25 4.46 -4.26
N LEU A 75 -3.25 3.60 -4.48
CA LEU A 75 -1.90 4.04 -4.77
C LEU A 75 -1.78 4.28 -6.28
N VAL A 76 -1.28 5.47 -6.67
CA VAL A 76 -1.17 5.90 -8.06
C VAL A 76 0.21 6.48 -8.37
N ASP A 77 0.77 6.16 -9.54
CA ASP A 77 2.06 6.65 -10.06
C ASP A 77 1.82 7.61 -11.21
N ASP A 78 2.40 8.82 -11.13
CA ASP A 78 2.27 9.90 -12.12
C ASP A 78 0.84 10.08 -12.70
N GLY A 79 -0.17 10.00 -11.83
CA GLY A 79 -1.59 10.13 -12.19
C GLY A 79 -2.25 8.88 -12.80
N GLY A 80 -1.53 7.76 -12.90
CA GLY A 80 -2.00 6.47 -13.39
C GLY A 80 -2.10 5.39 -12.31
N PRO A 81 -2.79 4.27 -12.59
CA PRO A 81 -2.90 3.16 -11.64
C PRO A 81 -1.53 2.53 -11.37
N MET A 82 -1.31 2.11 -10.11
CA MET A 82 -0.15 1.31 -9.75
C MET A 82 -0.12 -0.02 -10.52
N GLU A 83 1.03 -0.41 -11.08
CA GLU A 83 1.23 -1.73 -11.71
C GLU A 83 2.11 -2.68 -10.87
N SER A 84 2.90 -2.13 -9.95
CA SER A 84 3.86 -2.86 -9.12
C SER A 84 4.10 -2.12 -7.80
N LEU A 85 4.78 -2.71 -6.82
CA LEU A 85 5.28 -1.97 -5.65
C LEU A 85 6.79 -1.74 -5.80
N PRO A 86 7.35 -0.54 -5.61
CA PRO A 86 8.78 -0.34 -5.59
C PRO A 86 9.32 -0.99 -4.31
N THR A 87 10.28 -1.88 -4.50
CA THR A 87 11.04 -2.47 -3.41
C THR A 87 12.49 -2.01 -3.52
N ARG A 88 13.26 -2.17 -2.45
CA ARG A 88 14.70 -1.88 -2.45
C ARG A 88 15.49 -2.68 -3.50
N LEU A 89 14.94 -3.79 -3.99
CA LEU A 89 15.56 -4.64 -5.02
C LEU A 89 15.00 -4.40 -6.44
N GLY A 90 14.04 -3.48 -6.58
CA GLY A 90 13.35 -3.16 -7.84
C GLY A 90 11.84 -3.33 -7.76
N PRO A 91 11.12 -3.06 -8.86
CA PRO A 91 9.67 -3.19 -8.90
C PRO A 91 9.19 -4.62 -8.65
N LEU A 92 8.23 -4.79 -7.75
CA LEU A 92 7.56 -6.06 -7.45
C LEU A 92 6.19 -6.09 -8.16
N PRO A 93 6.01 -6.86 -9.25
CA PRO A 93 4.71 -6.98 -9.89
C PRO A 93 3.71 -7.66 -8.97
N LEU A 94 2.48 -7.17 -8.99
CA LEU A 94 1.38 -7.71 -8.20
C LEU A 94 0.43 -8.54 -9.06
N ASP A 95 -0.18 -9.56 -8.49
CA ASP A 95 -1.13 -10.48 -9.12
C ASP A 95 -2.56 -10.10 -8.71
N PRO A 96 -3.44 -9.68 -9.64
CA PRO A 96 -4.82 -9.29 -9.35
C PRO A 96 -5.65 -10.34 -8.58
N GLY A 97 -5.27 -11.61 -8.60
CA GLY A 97 -5.92 -12.68 -7.83
C GLY A 97 -5.43 -12.80 -6.37
N ARG A 98 -4.55 -11.91 -5.91
CA ARG A 98 -3.88 -12.01 -4.61
C ARG A 98 -4.06 -10.75 -3.76
N GLY A 99 -4.19 -10.97 -2.46
CA GLY A 99 -4.10 -9.94 -1.45
C GLY A 99 -2.68 -9.80 -0.92
N TYR A 100 -2.29 -8.57 -0.63
CA TYR A 100 -0.99 -8.23 -0.07
C TYR A 100 -1.18 -7.47 1.23
N GLN A 101 -0.19 -7.56 2.10
CA GLN A 101 -0.14 -6.85 3.35
C GLN A 101 1.18 -6.09 3.45
N LEU A 102 1.11 -4.81 3.83
CA LEU A 102 2.24 -3.96 4.13
C LEU A 102 2.33 -3.77 5.64
N GLN A 103 3.50 -4.05 6.20
CA GLN A 103 3.73 -3.93 7.63
C GLN A 103 5.20 -3.69 7.93
N VAL A 104 5.47 -2.86 8.93
CA VAL A 104 6.82 -2.67 9.46
C VAL A 104 7.30 -3.91 10.24
N ASP A 105 8.56 -4.29 10.09
CA ASP A 105 9.21 -5.31 10.91
C ASP A 105 9.89 -4.74 12.17
N GLU A 106 10.57 -5.58 12.95
CA GLU A 106 11.27 -5.17 14.17
C GLU A 106 12.46 -4.23 13.90
N ALA A 107 13.01 -4.23 12.67
CA ALA A 107 14.10 -3.36 12.27
C ALA A 107 13.62 -1.99 11.75
N GLY A 108 12.30 -1.81 11.59
CA GLY A 108 11.71 -0.60 11.01
C GLY A 108 11.56 -0.66 9.49
N ASP A 109 11.80 -1.82 8.87
CA ASP A 109 11.68 -2.02 7.43
C ASP A 109 10.23 -2.37 7.05
N TRP A 110 9.68 -1.67 6.07
CA TRP A 110 8.34 -1.95 5.55
C TRP A 110 8.37 -3.16 4.62
N LEU A 111 7.75 -4.25 5.04
CA LEU A 111 7.69 -5.51 4.30
C LEU A 111 6.39 -5.65 3.51
N VAL A 112 6.49 -6.22 2.31
CA VAL A 112 5.35 -6.69 1.52
C VAL A 112 5.17 -8.18 1.75
N TRP A 113 3.99 -8.57 2.23
CA TRP A 113 3.59 -9.96 2.43
C TRP A 113 2.53 -10.34 1.40
N ARG A 114 2.68 -11.51 0.77
CA ARG A 114 1.58 -12.14 0.03
C ARG A 114 0.72 -12.95 0.97
N LEU A 115 -0.59 -12.76 0.90
CA LEU A 115 -1.56 -13.57 1.64
C LEU A 115 -1.94 -14.83 0.82
N GLY A 116 -2.09 -15.96 1.53
CA GLY A 116 -2.23 -17.31 0.94
C GLY A 116 -3.58 -17.58 0.28
#